data_AF-A0A3D1PHZ4-F1
#
_entry.id   AF-A0A3D1PHZ4-F1
#
_cell.length_a   1.000
_cell.length_b   1.000
_cell.length_c   1.000
_cell.angle_alpha   90.00
_cell.angle_beta   90.00
_cell.angle_gamma   90.00
#
_symmetry.space_group_name_H-M   'P 1'
#
loop_
_entity.id
_entity.type
_entity.pdbx_description
1 polymer ?
#
loop_
_entity_poly.entity_id
_entity_poly.type
_entity_poly.pdbx_seq_one_letter_code
_entity_poly.pdbx_strand_id
1 'polypeptide(L)'
;EEKEWMQPLLDIRNELDIQEDHDRRDFRRIWGNVQLFERNVDGETKVVPIPGPYTKEWREHWIRRVLTAQTEIRKNAPELRDITLITPEELSEIRRIWLEEKHEFDDSLPRIYCEVTGEVFRDLRPGADTSLLGSDEWTVLEEICNNDSMHLELMAKLLDTERQFRTMARRNGIYDALEKCFESSSRSKEEAIANAHYKRDLKNAVKEVDVAAIKQLTWASLKFQAKDSSDIEPTE
;
A
#
# COMPACT_ATOMS: atom_id res chain seq x y z
N GLU A 1 39.70 0.19 10.25
CA GLU A 1 39.82 -1.07 9.49
C GLU A 1 39.11 -2.25 10.15
N GLU A 2 38.82 -2.25 11.46
CA GLU A 2 37.93 -3.27 12.04
C GLU A 2 36.49 -3.15 11.48
N LYS A 3 36.02 -4.21 10.81
CA LYS A 3 34.60 -4.51 10.48
C LYS A 3 33.88 -3.50 9.57
N GLU A 4 34.55 -2.98 8.55
CA GLU A 4 33.91 -2.15 7.52
C GLU A 4 32.72 -2.84 6.83
N TRP A 5 32.74 -4.17 6.76
CA TRP A 5 31.62 -4.96 6.25
C TRP A 5 30.31 -4.80 7.04
N MET A 6 30.33 -4.29 8.29
CA MET A 6 29.10 -4.03 9.06
C MET A 6 28.39 -2.75 8.63
N GLN A 7 29.05 -1.86 7.88
CA GLN A 7 28.51 -0.56 7.52
C GLN A 7 27.13 -0.65 6.84
N PRO A 8 26.87 -1.56 5.88
CA PRO A 8 25.56 -1.67 5.24
C PRO A 8 24.43 -2.01 6.23
N LEU A 9 24.71 -2.80 7.27
CA LEU A 9 23.73 -3.14 8.32
C LEU A 9 23.43 -1.94 9.21
N LEU A 10 24.45 -1.16 9.55
CA LEU A 10 24.30 0.07 10.32
C LEU A 10 23.49 1.10 9.54
N ASP A 11 23.73 1.22 8.24
CA ASP A 11 23.00 2.15 7.39
C ASP A 11 21.52 1.80 7.31
N ILE A 12 21.17 0.51 7.17
CA ILE A 12 19.77 0.04 7.21
C ILE A 12 19.14 0.39 8.56
N ARG A 13 19.83 0.08 9.67
CA ARG A 13 19.32 0.39 11.01
C ARG A 13 19.04 1.89 11.15
N ASN A 14 19.98 2.75 10.76
CA ASN A 14 19.84 4.19 10.87
C ASN A 14 18.70 4.72 9.99
N GLU A 15 18.47 4.13 8.82
CA GLU A 15 17.37 4.53 7.94
C GLU A 15 15.99 4.09 8.46
N LEU A 16 15.94 3.01 9.24
CA LEU A 16 14.73 2.55 9.94
C LEU A 16 14.45 3.33 11.22
N ASP A 17 15.48 3.84 11.89
CA ASP A 17 15.40 4.56 13.18
C ASP A 17 15.05 6.06 13.01
N ILE A 18 14.11 6.35 12.10
CA ILE A 18 13.62 7.71 11.84
C ILE A 18 12.32 7.92 12.58
N GLN A 19 12.25 8.99 13.36
CA GLN A 19 11.11 9.27 14.25
C GLN A 19 9.83 9.66 13.50
N GLU A 20 9.95 10.37 12.38
CA GLU A 20 8.84 10.78 11.53
C GLU A 20 9.03 10.23 10.12
N ASP A 21 8.32 9.14 9.80
CA ASP A 21 8.40 8.43 8.52
C ASP A 21 7.06 8.42 7.76
N HIS A 22 6.19 9.38 8.07
CA HIS A 22 4.83 9.47 7.57
C HIS A 22 4.74 9.60 6.03
N ASP A 23 5.75 10.22 5.42
CA ASP A 23 5.90 10.37 3.97
C ASP A 23 6.14 9.02 3.27
N ARG A 24 6.58 8.01 4.03
CA ARG A 24 6.86 6.65 3.54
C ARG A 24 5.67 5.70 3.65
N ARG A 25 4.57 6.18 4.24
CA ARG A 25 3.48 5.36 4.76
C ARG A 25 2.19 5.71 4.03
N ASP A 26 1.36 4.68 3.84
CA ASP A 26 -0.01 4.90 3.39
C ASP A 26 -0.78 5.73 4.43
N PHE A 27 -1.68 6.61 3.99
CA PHE A 27 -2.52 7.40 4.88
C PHE A 27 -3.67 6.57 5.49
N ARG A 28 -3.92 5.36 4.95
CA ARG A 28 -4.90 4.38 5.42
C ARG A 28 -4.23 3.31 6.25
N ARG A 29 -4.94 2.73 7.22
CA ARG A 29 -4.47 1.54 7.96
C ARG A 29 -4.40 0.32 7.04
N ILE A 30 -3.87 -0.79 7.54
CA ILE A 30 -3.63 -2.01 6.75
C ILE A 30 -4.87 -2.55 6.02
N TRP A 31 -6.07 -2.27 6.53
CA TRP A 31 -7.36 -2.66 5.95
C TRP A 31 -8.00 -1.58 5.05
N GLY A 32 -7.27 -0.52 4.69
CA GLY A 32 -7.73 0.55 3.80
C GLY A 32 -8.55 1.65 4.47
N ASN A 33 -8.85 1.54 5.76
CA ASN A 33 -9.60 2.57 6.49
C ASN A 33 -8.69 3.71 6.97
N VAL A 34 -9.15 4.96 6.84
CA VAL A 34 -8.48 6.12 7.46
C VAL A 34 -8.90 6.21 8.93
N GLN A 35 -7.93 6.13 9.83
CA GLN A 35 -8.15 6.29 11.26
C GLN A 35 -7.51 7.58 11.73
N LEU A 36 -8.25 8.41 12.45
CA LEU A 36 -7.77 9.70 12.97
C LEU A 36 -7.28 9.57 14.42
N PHE A 37 -6.29 10.38 14.78
CA PHE A 37 -5.78 10.52 16.14
C PHE A 37 -5.48 11.98 16.47
N GLU A 38 -5.66 12.36 17.73
CA GLU A 38 -5.31 13.68 18.24
C GLU A 38 -3.84 13.69 18.65
N ARG A 39 -3.00 14.44 17.93
CA ARG A 39 -1.64 14.76 18.35
C ARG A 39 -1.57 16.17 18.88
N ASN A 40 -0.85 16.33 19.98
CA ASN A 40 -0.40 17.65 20.43
C ASN A 40 0.95 17.93 19.78
N VAL A 41 0.97 18.87 18.85
CA VAL A 41 2.20 19.35 18.20
C VAL A 41 2.30 20.83 18.50
N ASP A 42 3.40 21.25 19.12
CA ASP A 42 3.67 22.66 19.47
C ASP A 42 2.58 23.33 20.34
N GLY A 43 1.89 22.56 21.18
CA GLY A 43 0.80 23.06 22.04
C GLY A 43 -0.55 23.17 21.36
N GLU A 44 -0.66 22.84 20.07
CA GLU A 44 -1.92 22.74 19.33
C GLU A 44 -2.35 21.28 19.20
N THR A 45 -3.62 20.99 19.54
CA THR A 45 -4.22 19.68 19.30
C THR A 45 -4.65 19.59 17.84
N LYS A 46 -3.93 18.79 17.05
CA LYS A 46 -4.24 18.51 15.64
C LYS A 46 -4.78 17.10 15.50
N VAL A 47 -5.85 16.97 14.73
CA VAL A 47 -6.45 15.67 14.41
C VAL A 47 -5.91 15.26 13.05
N VAL A 48 -5.09 14.22 13.03
CA VAL A 48 -4.39 13.76 11.82
C VAL A 48 -4.60 12.27 11.59
N PRO A 49 -4.50 11.78 10.34
CA PRO A 49 -4.49 10.34 10.06
C PRO A 49 -3.34 9.62 10.77
N ILE A 50 -3.62 8.42 11.27
CA ILE A 50 -2.60 7.48 11.72
C ILE A 50 -2.03 6.79 10.47
N PRO A 51 -0.72 6.90 10.20
CA PRO A 51 -0.11 6.24 9.07
C PRO A 51 -0.25 4.72 9.12
N GLY A 52 -0.30 4.13 7.93
CA GLY A 52 -0.47 2.73 7.67
C GLY A 52 0.82 1.99 7.37
N PRO A 53 0.74 0.91 6.57
CA PRO A 53 1.94 0.19 6.11
C PRO A 53 2.80 1.07 5.17
N TYR A 54 4.03 0.63 4.90
CA TYR A 54 4.86 1.24 3.86
C TYR A 54 4.16 1.20 2.49
N THR A 55 4.32 2.26 1.72
CA THR A 55 3.90 2.31 0.31
C THR A 55 4.70 1.31 -0.52
N LYS A 56 4.22 1.04 -1.75
CA LYS A 56 4.88 0.10 -2.68
C LYS A 56 6.36 0.46 -2.87
N GLU A 57 6.65 1.72 -3.14
CA GLU A 57 8.00 2.23 -3.40
C GLU A 57 8.94 1.97 -2.21
N TRP A 58 8.43 2.17 -0.99
CA TRP A 58 9.21 1.94 0.22
C TRP A 58 9.38 0.46 0.55
N ARG A 59 8.41 -0.40 0.24
CA ARG A 59 8.58 -1.86 0.36
C ARG A 59 9.66 -2.36 -0.59
N GLU A 60 9.64 -1.90 -1.84
CA GLU A 60 10.68 -2.20 -2.83
C GLU A 60 12.05 -1.68 -2.40
N HIS A 61 12.10 -0.47 -1.84
CA HIS A 61 13.32 0.10 -1.27
C HIS A 61 13.91 -0.81 -0.19
N TRP A 62 13.11 -1.26 0.77
CA TRP A 62 13.62 -2.13 1.85
C TRP A 62 14.14 -3.46 1.35
N ILE A 63 13.46 -4.10 0.40
CA ILE A 63 13.95 -5.34 -0.19
C ILE A 63 15.28 -5.12 -0.89
N ARG A 64 15.39 -4.04 -1.68
CA ARG A 64 16.64 -3.65 -2.33
C ARG A 64 17.75 -3.42 -1.31
N ARG A 65 17.49 -2.67 -0.23
CA ARG A 65 18.47 -2.39 0.83
C ARG A 65 18.98 -3.67 1.49
N VAL A 66 18.10 -4.58 1.88
CA VAL A 66 18.47 -5.84 2.55
C VAL A 66 19.26 -6.75 1.61
N LEU A 67 18.83 -6.90 0.37
CA LEU A 67 19.55 -7.70 -0.63
C LEU A 67 20.91 -7.09 -0.95
N THR A 68 21.01 -5.76 -1.08
CA THR A 68 22.28 -5.07 -1.34
C THR A 68 23.26 -5.29 -0.19
N ALA A 69 22.81 -5.09 1.06
CA ALA A 69 23.64 -5.34 2.23
C ALA A 69 24.11 -6.80 2.30
N GLN A 70 23.23 -7.76 2.03
CA GLN A 70 23.60 -9.16 1.96
C GLN A 70 24.70 -9.40 0.91
N THR A 71 24.50 -8.93 -0.32
CA THR A 71 25.46 -9.10 -1.43
C THR A 71 26.81 -8.43 -1.12
N GLU A 72 26.80 -7.23 -0.54
CA GLU A 72 28.02 -6.52 -0.16
C GLU A 72 28.80 -7.23 0.94
N ILE A 73 28.13 -7.73 1.98
CA ILE A 73 28.78 -8.48 3.07
C ILE A 73 29.39 -9.77 2.51
N ARG A 74 28.66 -10.53 1.69
CA ARG A 74 29.19 -11.76 1.08
C ARG A 74 30.44 -11.51 0.24
N LYS A 75 30.52 -10.35 -0.41
CA LYS A 75 31.68 -9.94 -1.22
C LYS A 75 32.87 -9.48 -0.37
N ASN A 76 32.61 -8.71 0.68
CA ASN A 76 33.64 -7.98 1.41
C ASN A 76 34.09 -8.67 2.72
N ALA A 77 33.33 -9.63 3.24
CA ALA A 77 33.64 -10.36 4.48
C ALA A 77 33.81 -11.87 4.20
N PRO A 78 35.06 -12.36 4.01
CA PRO A 78 35.34 -13.77 3.77
C PRO A 78 34.74 -14.72 4.81
N GLU A 79 34.66 -14.30 6.07
CA GLU A 79 34.08 -15.04 7.19
C GLU A 79 32.54 -15.15 7.15
N LEU A 80 31.87 -14.31 6.35
CA LEU A 80 30.40 -14.22 6.25
C LEU A 80 29.90 -14.40 4.80
N ARG A 81 30.64 -15.13 3.97
CA ARG A 81 30.26 -15.40 2.57
C ARG A 81 28.90 -16.08 2.41
N ASP A 82 28.47 -16.81 3.42
CA ASP A 82 27.19 -17.55 3.43
C ASP A 82 26.10 -16.86 4.25
N ILE A 83 26.31 -15.60 4.68
CA ILE A 83 25.31 -14.86 5.46
C ILE A 83 24.01 -14.75 4.67
N THR A 84 22.89 -14.96 5.34
CA THR A 84 21.55 -14.80 4.78
C THR A 84 20.78 -13.85 5.68
N LEU A 85 20.57 -12.62 5.21
CA LEU A 85 19.80 -11.58 5.89
C LEU A 85 18.31 -11.72 5.62
N ILE A 86 17.95 -12.28 4.47
CA ILE A 86 16.57 -12.61 4.09
C ILE A 86 16.57 -13.94 3.33
N THR A 87 15.72 -14.88 3.75
CA THR A 87 15.72 -16.21 3.16
C THR A 87 14.91 -16.26 1.85
N PRO A 88 15.15 -17.27 0.99
CA PRO A 88 14.32 -17.48 -0.20
C PRO A 88 12.83 -17.69 0.14
N GLU A 89 12.53 -18.34 1.26
CA GLU A 89 11.16 -18.54 1.75
C GLU A 89 10.51 -17.20 2.15
N GLU A 90 11.26 -16.32 2.83
CA GLU A 90 10.78 -14.98 3.18
C GLU A 90 10.54 -14.14 1.92
N LEU A 91 11.41 -14.20 0.92
CA LEU A 91 11.21 -13.54 -0.37
C LEU A 91 9.98 -14.08 -1.11
N SER A 92 9.76 -15.39 -1.11
CA SER A 92 8.56 -16.03 -1.66
C SER A 92 7.28 -15.54 -0.98
N GLU A 93 7.27 -15.42 0.35
CA GLU A 93 6.13 -14.89 1.09
C GLU A 93 5.90 -13.40 0.85
N ILE A 94 6.97 -12.61 0.70
CA ILE A 94 6.84 -11.19 0.33
C ILE A 94 6.23 -11.04 -1.06
N ARG A 95 6.70 -11.82 -2.05
CA ARG A 95 6.11 -11.85 -3.40
C ARG A 95 4.64 -12.26 -3.35
N ARG A 96 4.29 -13.27 -2.53
CA ARG A 96 2.89 -13.67 -2.30
C ARG A 96 2.05 -12.51 -1.80
N ILE A 97 2.49 -11.83 -0.74
CA ILE A 97 1.76 -10.72 -0.13
C ILE A 97 1.57 -9.59 -1.16
N TRP A 98 2.60 -9.25 -1.93
CA TRP A 98 2.50 -8.19 -2.94
C TRP A 98 1.50 -8.55 -4.03
N LEU A 99 1.60 -9.75 -4.61
CA LEU A 99 0.72 -10.20 -5.68
C LEU A 99 -0.73 -10.42 -5.22
N GLU A 100 -0.94 -11.12 -4.10
CA GLU A 100 -2.25 -11.65 -3.73
C GLU A 100 -3.01 -10.76 -2.75
N GLU A 101 -2.31 -10.08 -1.83
CA GLU A 101 -2.94 -9.25 -0.80
C GLU A 101 -2.86 -7.75 -1.11
N LYS A 102 -1.83 -7.33 -1.85
CA LYS A 102 -1.66 -5.94 -2.30
C LYS A 102 -2.06 -5.73 -3.75
N HIS A 103 -2.31 -6.80 -4.50
CA HIS A 103 -2.75 -6.79 -5.89
C HIS A 103 -1.73 -6.12 -6.83
N GLU A 104 -0.43 -6.22 -6.50
CA GLU A 104 0.69 -5.60 -7.22
C GLU A 104 1.24 -6.56 -8.27
N PHE A 105 0.46 -6.81 -9.32
CA PHE A 105 0.81 -7.78 -10.37
C PHE A 105 1.86 -7.28 -11.38
N ASP A 106 2.49 -6.13 -11.13
CA ASP A 106 3.74 -5.74 -11.82
C ASP A 106 4.92 -6.66 -11.47
N ASP A 107 4.81 -7.38 -10.34
CA ASP A 107 5.73 -8.42 -9.89
C ASP A 107 7.18 -7.94 -9.81
N SER A 108 7.41 -6.89 -9.01
CA SER A 108 8.72 -6.22 -8.94
C SER A 108 9.81 -6.99 -8.19
N LEU A 109 9.46 -7.96 -7.33
CA LEU A 109 10.42 -8.66 -6.48
C LEU A 109 11.45 -9.48 -7.28
N PRO A 110 11.08 -10.33 -8.26
CA PRO A 110 12.05 -11.04 -9.10
C PRO A 110 13.02 -10.10 -9.83
N ARG A 111 12.52 -8.95 -10.29
CA ARG A 111 13.34 -7.92 -10.95
C ARG A 111 14.37 -7.33 -9.98
N ILE A 112 13.93 -6.89 -8.79
CA ILE A 112 14.82 -6.31 -7.77
C ILE A 112 15.89 -7.33 -7.35
N TYR A 113 15.50 -8.59 -7.14
CA TYR A 113 16.43 -9.64 -6.79
C TYR A 113 17.50 -9.83 -7.86
N CYS A 114 17.13 -9.91 -9.14
CA CYS A 114 18.06 -10.05 -10.25
C CYS A 114 18.98 -8.84 -10.41
N GLU A 115 18.45 -7.62 -10.27
CA GLU A 115 19.23 -6.38 -10.34
C GLU A 115 20.32 -6.31 -9.26
N VAL A 116 20.01 -6.76 -8.04
CA VAL A 116 20.90 -6.62 -6.89
C VAL A 116 21.88 -7.79 -6.75
N THR A 117 21.42 -9.01 -7.00
CA THR A 117 22.23 -10.23 -6.78
C THR A 117 22.91 -10.72 -8.06
N GLY A 118 22.39 -10.34 -9.23
CA GLY A 118 22.79 -10.90 -10.52
C GLY A 118 22.24 -12.32 -10.79
N GLU A 119 21.44 -12.87 -9.87
CA GLU A 119 20.84 -14.20 -9.98
C GLU A 119 19.35 -14.11 -10.30
N VAL A 120 18.83 -15.09 -11.04
CA VAL A 120 17.38 -15.17 -11.30
C VAL A 120 16.67 -15.67 -10.04
N PHE A 121 15.72 -14.89 -9.53
CA PHE A 121 14.87 -15.31 -8.44
C PHE A 121 14.00 -16.49 -8.88
N ARG A 122 14.00 -17.57 -8.09
CA ARG A 122 13.13 -18.74 -8.29
C ARG A 122 12.22 -18.86 -7.09
N ASP A 123 10.94 -18.61 -7.30
CA ASP A 123 9.96 -18.73 -6.24
C ASP A 123 9.76 -20.21 -5.87
N LEU A 124 9.81 -20.50 -4.57
CA LEU A 124 9.67 -21.85 -4.06
C LEU A 124 8.21 -22.36 -4.14
N ARG A 125 7.24 -21.45 -4.31
CA ARG A 125 5.82 -21.79 -4.35
C ARG A 125 5.45 -22.39 -5.72
N PRO A 126 4.82 -23.58 -5.75
CA PRO A 126 4.39 -24.19 -7.02
C PRO A 126 3.41 -23.30 -7.79
N GLY A 127 3.70 -23.06 -9.08
CA GLY A 127 2.84 -22.28 -9.96
C GLY A 127 2.95 -20.76 -9.81
N ALA A 128 3.87 -20.25 -8.98
CA ALA A 128 4.05 -18.82 -8.77
C ALA A 128 4.41 -18.03 -10.04
N ASP A 129 5.02 -18.68 -11.04
CA ASP A 129 5.37 -18.04 -12.31
C ASP A 129 4.24 -18.07 -13.34
N THR A 130 3.07 -18.63 -12.99
CA THR A 130 1.89 -18.66 -13.85
C THR A 130 0.91 -17.56 -13.43
N SER A 131 1.01 -16.39 -14.06
CA SER A 131 0.05 -15.30 -13.85
C SER A 131 -0.71 -14.96 -15.13
N LEU A 132 -2.00 -14.61 -14.97
CA LEU A 132 -2.83 -14.05 -16.04
C LEU A 132 -2.71 -12.53 -16.13
N LEU A 133 -2.22 -11.90 -15.07
CA LEU A 133 -1.97 -10.47 -14.96
C LEU A 133 -0.48 -10.30 -14.61
N GLY A 134 0.26 -9.62 -15.47
CA GLY A 134 1.69 -9.37 -15.30
C GLY A 134 2.07 -7.91 -15.56
N SER A 135 3.35 -7.67 -15.80
CA SER A 135 3.91 -6.34 -16.05
C SER A 135 3.29 -5.63 -17.24
N ASP A 136 2.93 -6.38 -18.29
CA ASP A 136 2.34 -5.82 -19.51
C ASP A 136 0.93 -5.30 -19.23
N GLU A 137 0.10 -6.10 -18.56
CA GLU A 137 -1.23 -5.66 -18.11
C GLU A 137 -1.14 -4.49 -17.12
N TRP A 138 -0.14 -4.49 -16.24
CA TRP A 138 0.06 -3.39 -15.29
C TRP A 138 0.37 -2.07 -16.01
N THR A 139 1.26 -2.11 -17.00
CA THR A 139 1.64 -0.94 -17.81
C THR A 139 0.42 -0.38 -18.54
N VAL A 140 -0.39 -1.24 -19.16
CA VAL A 140 -1.64 -0.82 -19.82
C VAL A 140 -2.60 -0.19 -18.82
N LEU A 141 -2.69 -0.72 -17.60
CA LEU A 141 -3.57 -0.18 -16.58
C LEU A 141 -3.11 1.20 -16.09
N GLU A 142 -1.81 1.41 -15.91
CA GLU A 142 -1.21 2.71 -15.59
C GLU A 142 -1.56 3.77 -16.64
N GLU A 143 -1.44 3.40 -17.92
CA GLU A 143 -1.79 4.27 -19.05
C GLU A 143 -3.28 4.67 -19.02
N ILE A 144 -4.18 3.69 -18.87
CA ILE A 144 -5.64 3.95 -18.82
C ILE A 144 -6.02 4.82 -17.62
N CYS A 145 -5.34 4.63 -16.49
CA CYS A 145 -5.61 5.38 -15.27
C CYS A 145 -4.95 6.77 -15.27
N ASN A 146 -4.25 7.17 -16.33
CA ASN A 146 -3.60 8.48 -16.48
C ASN A 146 -2.68 8.85 -15.29
N ASN A 147 -1.98 7.86 -14.72
CA ASN A 147 -1.14 8.01 -13.52
C ASN A 147 -1.89 8.45 -12.25
N ASP A 148 -3.22 8.33 -12.18
CA ASP A 148 -3.95 8.41 -10.91
C ASP A 148 -3.70 7.12 -10.11
N SER A 149 -2.91 7.24 -9.04
CA SER A 149 -2.49 6.10 -8.21
C SER A 149 -3.65 5.45 -7.47
N MET A 150 -4.66 6.21 -7.04
CA MET A 150 -5.83 5.67 -6.35
C MET A 150 -6.73 4.92 -7.34
N HIS A 151 -6.89 5.47 -8.54
CA HIS A 151 -7.64 4.82 -9.60
C HIS A 151 -6.96 3.53 -10.08
N LEU A 152 -5.64 3.57 -10.30
CA LEU A 152 -4.83 2.40 -10.63
C LEU A 152 -4.99 1.31 -9.57
N GLU A 153 -4.85 1.67 -8.29
CA GLU A 153 -5.00 0.73 -7.18
C GLU A 153 -6.40 0.10 -7.15
N LEU A 154 -7.45 0.90 -7.35
CA LEU A 154 -8.81 0.40 -7.40
C LEU A 154 -8.98 -0.60 -8.55
N MET A 155 -8.54 -0.25 -9.76
CA MET A 155 -8.68 -1.12 -10.92
C MET A 155 -7.88 -2.40 -10.76
N ALA A 156 -6.65 -2.32 -10.25
CA ALA A 156 -5.81 -3.48 -9.99
C ALA A 156 -6.46 -4.43 -8.98
N LYS A 157 -6.99 -3.87 -7.88
CA LYS A 157 -7.76 -4.62 -6.87
C LYS A 157 -8.98 -5.32 -7.46
N LEU A 158 -9.77 -4.62 -8.28
CA LEU A 158 -10.97 -5.20 -8.88
C LEU A 158 -10.63 -6.34 -9.84
N LEU A 159 -9.64 -6.16 -10.70
CA LEU A 159 -9.20 -7.18 -11.66
C LEU A 159 -8.64 -8.41 -10.97
N ASP A 160 -7.74 -8.23 -10.00
CA ASP A 160 -7.15 -9.36 -9.31
C ASP A 160 -8.17 -10.05 -8.37
N THR A 161 -9.08 -9.31 -7.73
CA THR A 161 -10.19 -9.91 -6.98
C THR A 161 -11.06 -10.77 -7.89
N GLU A 162 -11.43 -10.31 -9.09
CA GLU A 162 -12.18 -11.12 -10.06
C GLU A 162 -11.43 -12.40 -10.40
N ARG A 163 -10.13 -12.28 -10.74
CA ARG A 163 -9.25 -13.39 -11.08
C ARG A 163 -9.15 -14.42 -9.96
N GLN A 164 -8.99 -13.99 -8.70
CA GLN A 164 -8.92 -14.88 -7.55
C GLN A 164 -10.21 -15.68 -7.36
N PHE A 165 -11.38 -15.04 -7.53
CA PHE A 165 -12.67 -15.74 -7.44
C PHE A 165 -12.94 -16.65 -8.65
N ARG A 166 -12.36 -16.37 -9.82
CA ARG A 166 -12.49 -17.20 -11.02
C ARG A 166 -11.88 -18.60 -10.83
N THR A 167 -10.85 -18.75 -10.01
CA THR A 167 -10.21 -20.04 -9.73
C THR A 167 -10.96 -20.86 -8.66
N MET A 168 -11.89 -20.24 -7.94
CA MET A 168 -12.67 -20.90 -6.89
C MET A 168 -13.80 -21.76 -7.47
N ALA A 169 -14.06 -22.91 -6.84
CA ALA A 169 -15.19 -23.77 -7.20
C ALA A 169 -16.57 -23.10 -7.02
N ARG A 170 -16.66 -22.11 -6.13
CA ARG A 170 -17.87 -21.31 -5.86
C ARG A 170 -17.47 -19.86 -5.59
N ARG A 171 -18.18 -18.90 -6.19
CA ARG A 171 -17.90 -17.46 -6.10
C ARG A 171 -18.64 -16.74 -4.97
N ASN A 172 -18.90 -17.44 -3.87
CA ASN A 172 -19.64 -16.85 -2.75
C ASN A 172 -18.78 -15.78 -2.05
N GLY A 173 -19.34 -14.59 -1.83
CA GLY A 173 -18.63 -13.47 -1.19
C GLY A 173 -17.88 -12.54 -2.15
N ILE A 174 -17.99 -12.74 -3.48
CA ILE A 174 -17.33 -11.87 -4.46
C ILE A 174 -17.82 -10.42 -4.36
N TYR A 175 -19.13 -10.20 -4.19
CA TYR A 175 -19.67 -8.86 -4.11
C TYR A 175 -19.13 -8.11 -2.88
N ASP A 176 -19.04 -8.77 -1.74
CA ASP A 176 -18.46 -8.19 -0.52
C ASP A 176 -16.96 -7.88 -0.70
N ALA A 177 -16.23 -8.73 -1.44
CA ALA A 177 -14.82 -8.50 -1.74
C ALA A 177 -14.63 -7.29 -2.69
N LEU A 178 -15.46 -7.19 -3.74
CA LEU A 178 -15.43 -6.06 -4.65
C LEU A 178 -15.83 -4.75 -3.96
N GLU A 179 -16.84 -4.77 -3.08
CA GLU A 179 -17.24 -3.61 -2.30
C GLU A 179 -16.08 -3.06 -1.46
N LYS A 180 -15.30 -3.94 -0.81
CA LYS A 180 -14.10 -3.53 -0.05
C LYS A 180 -13.04 -2.83 -0.91
N CYS A 181 -12.90 -3.20 -2.18
CA CYS A 181 -12.00 -2.49 -3.09
C CYS A 181 -12.40 -1.01 -3.17
N PHE A 182 -13.69 -0.74 -3.39
CA PHE A 182 -14.23 0.62 -3.43
C PHE A 182 -14.09 1.34 -2.09
N GLU A 183 -14.41 0.68 -0.97
CA GLU A 183 -14.26 1.29 0.36
C GLU A 183 -12.83 1.80 0.60
N SER A 184 -11.83 1.05 0.14
CA SER A 184 -10.42 1.38 0.35
C SER A 184 -9.85 2.36 -0.67
N SER A 185 -10.29 2.32 -1.93
CA SER A 185 -9.53 2.92 -3.04
C SER A 185 -10.34 3.81 -3.98
N SER A 186 -11.66 3.99 -3.76
CA SER A 186 -12.51 4.77 -4.67
C SER A 186 -12.43 6.29 -4.48
N ARG A 187 -11.60 6.79 -3.58
CA ARG A 187 -11.52 8.21 -3.21
C ARG A 187 -10.10 8.69 -3.32
N SER A 188 -9.92 9.97 -3.65
CA SER A 188 -8.62 10.61 -3.47
C SER A 188 -8.21 10.58 -1.99
N LYS A 189 -6.91 10.80 -1.73
CA LYS A 189 -6.38 10.89 -0.37
C LYS A 189 -7.11 11.97 0.43
N GLU A 190 -7.32 13.13 -0.17
CA GLU A 190 -7.96 14.29 0.42
C GLU A 190 -9.42 13.98 0.78
N GLU A 191 -10.17 13.38 -0.15
CA GLU A 191 -11.57 12.99 0.06
C GLU A 191 -11.71 11.91 1.13
N ALA A 192 -10.83 10.90 1.14
CA ALA A 192 -10.86 9.83 2.11
C ALA A 192 -10.59 10.35 3.53
N ILE A 193 -9.63 11.28 3.68
CA ILE A 193 -9.34 11.95 4.96
C ILE A 193 -10.52 12.83 5.36
N ALA A 194 -11.06 13.65 4.45
CA ALA A 194 -12.23 14.48 4.71
C ALA A 194 -13.44 13.64 5.16
N ASN A 195 -13.67 12.48 4.54
CA ASN A 195 -14.73 11.54 4.94
C ASN A 195 -14.51 11.01 6.37
N ALA A 196 -13.27 10.73 6.75
CA ALA A 196 -12.94 10.29 8.11
C ALA A 196 -13.21 11.39 9.16
N HIS A 197 -12.88 12.65 8.85
CA HIS A 197 -13.22 13.79 9.71
C HIS A 197 -14.72 13.96 9.84
N TYR A 198 -15.45 13.94 8.73
CA TYR A 198 -16.90 14.00 8.71
C TYR A 198 -17.55 12.93 9.59
N LYS A 199 -17.12 11.67 9.48
CA LYS A 199 -17.60 10.56 10.32
C LYS A 199 -17.29 10.77 11.80
N ARG A 200 -16.10 11.29 12.14
CA ARG A 200 -15.71 11.60 13.52
C ARG A 200 -16.57 12.71 14.11
N ASP A 201 -16.76 13.80 13.37
CA ASP A 201 -17.49 14.98 13.84
C ASP A 201 -18.98 14.66 14.02
N LEU A 202 -19.58 13.89 13.09
CA LEU A 202 -20.92 13.34 13.27
C LEU A 202 -21.03 12.48 14.53
N LYS A 203 -20.08 11.58 14.77
CA LYS A 203 -20.09 10.70 15.95
C LYS A 203 -19.98 11.51 17.25
N ASN A 204 -19.22 12.60 17.24
CA ASN A 204 -19.10 13.50 18.40
C ASN A 204 -20.39 14.29 18.61
N ALA A 205 -20.98 14.87 17.56
CA ALA A 205 -22.25 15.58 17.64
C ALA A 205 -23.39 14.68 18.15
N VAL A 206 -23.43 13.41 17.73
CA VAL A 206 -24.41 12.42 18.23
C VAL A 206 -24.20 12.14 19.72
N LYS A 207 -22.95 12.01 20.18
CA LYS A 207 -22.65 11.82 21.62
C LYS A 207 -23.03 13.03 22.47
N GLU A 208 -22.86 14.22 21.93
CA GLU A 208 -23.20 15.49 22.59
C GLU A 208 -24.69 15.86 22.45
N VAL A 209 -25.46 15.06 21.71
CA VAL A 209 -26.89 15.30 21.41
C VAL A 209 -27.11 16.65 20.72
N ASP A 210 -26.12 17.10 19.93
CA ASP A 210 -26.22 18.35 19.15
C ASP A 210 -26.97 18.11 17.83
N VAL A 211 -28.28 18.25 17.90
CA VAL A 211 -29.19 18.09 16.76
C VAL A 211 -28.94 19.13 15.65
N ALA A 212 -28.43 20.33 16.00
CA ALA A 212 -28.15 21.37 15.02
C ALA A 212 -26.90 21.03 14.21
N ALA A 213 -25.83 20.59 14.87
CA ALA A 213 -24.62 20.10 14.23
C ALA A 213 -24.90 18.88 13.33
N ILE A 214 -25.70 17.91 13.79
CA ILE A 214 -26.08 16.74 12.97
C ILE A 214 -26.80 17.20 11.69
N LYS A 215 -27.76 18.12 11.79
CA LYS A 215 -28.49 18.64 10.62
C LYS A 215 -27.56 19.37 9.66
N GLN A 216 -26.64 20.19 10.15
CA GLN A 216 -25.72 20.94 9.30
C GLN A 216 -24.75 20.01 8.56
N LEU A 217 -24.16 19.04 9.26
CA LEU A 217 -23.23 18.07 8.69
C LEU A 217 -23.93 17.20 7.62
N THR A 218 -25.12 16.67 7.91
CA THR A 218 -25.87 15.86 6.95
C THR A 218 -26.33 16.65 5.72
N TRP A 219 -26.71 17.92 5.89
CA TRP A 219 -27.04 18.80 4.75
C TRP A 219 -25.82 19.15 3.90
N ALA A 220 -24.67 19.38 4.53
CA ALA A 220 -23.43 19.66 3.83
C ALA A 220 -23.02 18.47 2.96
N SER A 221 -23.05 17.24 3.50
CA SER A 221 -22.69 16.04 2.72
C SER A 221 -23.58 15.83 1.48
N LEU A 222 -24.89 16.09 1.61
CA LEU A 222 -25.83 16.01 0.49
C LEU A 222 -25.52 17.04 -0.61
N LYS A 223 -25.12 18.25 -0.23
CA LYS A 223 -24.74 19.30 -1.18
C LYS A 223 -23.42 19.02 -1.89
N PHE A 224 -22.43 18.47 -1.18
CA PHE A 224 -21.15 18.11 -1.80
C PHE A 224 -21.32 16.97 -2.81
N GLN A 225 -22.09 15.92 -2.49
CA GLN A 225 -22.42 14.85 -3.45
C GLN A 225 -23.13 15.36 -4.71
N ALA A 226 -24.02 16.36 -4.58
CA ALA A 226 -24.74 16.92 -5.72
C ALA A 226 -23.84 17.75 -6.66
N LYS A 227 -22.74 18.29 -6.14
CA LYS A 227 -21.82 19.14 -6.90
C LYS A 227 -20.83 18.32 -7.72
N ASP A 228 -20.33 17.21 -7.16
CA ASP A 228 -19.47 16.28 -7.91
C ASP A 228 -20.22 15.58 -9.06
N SER A 229 -21.55 15.42 -8.95
CA SER A 229 -22.38 14.89 -10.04
C SER A 229 -22.69 15.90 -11.15
N SER A 230 -22.50 17.20 -10.92
CA SER A 230 -22.78 18.25 -11.93
C SER A 230 -21.57 18.59 -12.81
N ASP A 231 -20.38 18.09 -12.47
CA ASP A 231 -19.12 18.39 -13.18
C ASP A 231 -18.75 17.31 -14.22
N ILE A 232 -19.63 16.34 -14.48
CA ILE A 232 -19.51 15.40 -15.61
C ILE A 232 -20.21 16.04 -16.82
N GLU A 233 -19.48 16.84 -17.60
CA GLU A 233 -19.94 17.22 -18.94
C GLU A 233 -20.09 15.96 -19.80
N PRO A 234 -21.18 15.81 -20.56
CA PRO A 234 -21.30 14.70 -21.49
C PRO A 234 -20.30 14.93 -22.63
N THR A 235 -19.27 14.09 -22.70
CA THR A 235 -18.42 13.97 -23.88
C THR A 235 -19.27 13.51 -25.07
N GLU A 236 -19.44 14.38 -26.06
CA GLU A 236 -19.97 14.06 -27.41
C GLU A 236 -19.07 13.09 -28.17
#